data_AF-A0A940NVY4-F1
#
_entry.id   AF-A0A940NVY4-F1
#
_cell.length_a   1.000
_cell.length_b   1.000
_cell.length_c   1.000
_cell.angle_alpha   90.00
_cell.angle_beta   90.00
_cell.angle_gamma   90.00
#
_symmetry.space_group_name_H-M   'P 1'
#
loop_
_entity.id
_entity.type
_entity.pdbx_description
1 polymer ?
#
loop_
_entity_poly.entity_id
_entity_poly.type
_entity_poly.pdbx_seq_one_letter_code
_entity_poly.pdbx_strand_id
1 'polypeptide(L)'
;MMDLTQPQWVRHTVLHPFEGFEDLRWKKGGTLKYTVIIIAALFFSLIANDRWCGFQFRPLPDALFSVVPYLMRSVVYFLAWVVGNWAVCTLLDGEGTMKNICIYSSYALIPYIISTFINVILSHILVREELVFFAAVYYIGLIWSGLLLFSAVKAVHQYTVTKTVMAVLLTLFAMLVILFLAVLLLSLFQKVYVFFYTLYTEILYRIRV
;
A
#
# COMPACT_ATOMS: atom_id res chain seq x y z
N MET A 1 -6.80 16.52 27.73
CA MET A 1 -7.40 15.56 26.78
C MET A 1 -7.42 16.23 25.41
N MET A 2 -6.69 15.73 24.41
CA MET A 2 -6.64 16.38 23.09
C MET A 2 -7.87 15.97 22.26
N ASP A 3 -8.74 16.92 21.94
CA ASP A 3 -9.80 16.76 20.94
C ASP A 3 -9.27 17.26 19.60
N LEU A 4 -8.64 16.35 18.85
CA LEU A 4 -8.02 16.64 17.56
C LEU A 4 -9.04 16.49 16.43
N THR A 5 -8.99 17.43 15.48
CA THR A 5 -9.67 17.31 14.18
C THR A 5 -9.04 16.19 13.33
N GLN A 6 -9.75 15.67 12.33
CA GLN A 6 -9.25 14.59 11.46
C GLN A 6 -7.86 14.85 10.82
N PRO A 7 -7.53 16.04 10.28
CA PRO A 7 -6.18 16.31 9.76
C PRO A 7 -5.12 16.40 10.88
N GLN A 8 -5.50 16.85 12.07
CA GLN A 8 -4.61 16.86 13.23
C GLN A 8 -4.29 15.43 13.70
N TRP A 9 -5.24 14.50 13.61
CA TRP A 9 -4.99 13.07 13.84
C TRP A 9 -3.93 12.51 12.90
N VAL A 10 -4.05 12.79 11.60
CA VAL A 10 -3.07 12.35 10.60
C VAL A 10 -1.67 12.83 10.97
N ARG A 11 -1.51 14.13 11.30
CA ARG A 11 -0.22 14.69 11.69
C ARG A 11 0.30 14.10 13.00
N HIS A 12 -0.56 13.96 14.01
CA HIS A 12 -0.18 13.41 15.32
C HIS A 12 0.37 11.99 15.18
N THR A 13 -0.36 11.14 14.46
CA THR A 13 0.00 9.74 14.21
C THR A 13 1.30 9.62 13.42
N VAL A 14 1.55 10.51 12.46
CA VAL A 14 2.79 10.50 11.65
C VAL A 14 4.02 10.96 12.46
N LEU A 15 3.86 11.89 13.39
CA LEU A 15 4.97 12.46 14.16
C LEU A 15 5.30 11.68 15.43
N HIS A 16 4.33 10.97 16.02
CA HIS A 16 4.50 10.22 17.26
C HIS A 16 4.32 8.71 17.00
N PRO A 17 5.39 7.99 16.64
CA PRO A 17 5.28 6.61 16.19
C PRO A 17 4.79 5.66 17.28
N PHE A 18 5.14 5.88 18.55
CA PHE A 18 4.78 4.94 19.63
C PHE A 18 3.42 5.22 20.28
N GLU A 19 3.00 6.48 20.33
CA GLU A 19 1.79 6.92 21.05
C GLU A 19 0.64 7.25 20.10
N GLY A 20 0.95 7.78 18.91
CA GLY A 20 -0.06 8.39 18.03
C GLY A 20 -1.12 7.42 17.49
N PHE A 21 -0.78 6.13 17.32
CA PHE A 21 -1.76 5.11 16.95
C PHE A 21 -2.54 4.57 18.15
N GLU A 22 -1.94 4.54 19.34
CA GLU A 22 -2.62 4.13 20.56
C GLU A 22 -3.69 5.18 20.95
N ASP A 23 -3.36 6.46 20.82
CA ASP A 23 -4.30 7.59 20.99
C ASP A 23 -5.46 7.54 19.99
N LEU A 24 -5.14 7.27 18.72
CA LEU A 24 -6.13 7.15 17.64
C LEU A 24 -7.16 6.04 17.95
N ARG A 25 -6.70 4.93 18.54
CA ARG A 25 -7.55 3.81 18.98
C ARG A 25 -8.46 4.21 20.12
N TRP A 26 -7.91 4.83 21.16
CA TRP A 26 -8.69 5.22 22.35
C TRP A 26 -9.80 6.21 21.99
N LYS A 27 -9.53 7.14 21.09
CA LYS A 27 -10.49 8.13 20.60
C LYS A 27 -11.38 7.63 19.44
N LYS A 28 -11.16 6.40 18.96
CA LYS A 28 -11.84 5.82 17.77
C LYS A 28 -11.80 6.77 16.56
N GLY A 29 -10.68 7.48 16.42
CA GLY A 29 -10.46 8.47 15.37
C GLY A 29 -10.11 7.83 14.02
N GLY A 30 -10.14 8.65 12.97
CA GLY A 30 -9.81 8.23 11.61
C GLY A 30 -11.03 7.89 10.76
N THR A 31 -10.94 8.25 9.48
CA THR A 31 -12.06 8.13 8.54
C THR A 31 -11.60 7.48 7.25
N LEU A 32 -12.41 6.57 6.71
CA LEU A 32 -12.15 5.89 5.42
C LEU A 32 -11.92 6.87 4.26
N LYS A 33 -12.51 8.06 4.32
CA LYS A 33 -12.30 9.13 3.33
C LYS A 33 -10.82 9.51 3.21
N TYR A 34 -10.11 9.70 4.33
CA TYR A 34 -8.69 10.02 4.31
C TYR A 34 -7.85 8.84 3.84
N THR A 35 -8.23 7.61 4.17
CA THR A 35 -7.57 6.41 3.65
C THR A 35 -7.59 6.35 2.13
N VAL A 36 -8.74 6.61 1.50
CA VAL A 36 -8.84 6.65 0.03
C VAL A 36 -7.95 7.75 -0.56
N ILE A 37 -7.91 8.94 0.06
CA ILE A 37 -7.04 10.04 -0.37
C ILE A 37 -5.57 9.65 -0.28
N ILE A 38 -5.16 8.98 0.81
CA ILE A 38 -3.76 8.57 1.01
C ILE A 38 -3.36 7.47 0.01
N ILE A 39 -4.23 6.49 -0.26
CA ILE A 39 -3.95 5.45 -1.27
C ILE A 39 -3.91 6.05 -2.68
N ALA A 40 -4.78 7.03 -2.97
CA ALA A 40 -4.71 7.77 -4.22
C ALA A 40 -3.39 8.55 -4.32
N ALA A 41 -2.96 9.21 -3.23
CA ALA A 41 -1.67 9.90 -3.17
C ALA A 41 -0.49 8.94 -3.36
N LEU A 42 -0.55 7.72 -2.82
CA LEU A 42 0.44 6.66 -3.08
C LEU A 42 0.47 6.26 -4.55
N PHE A 43 -0.69 6.09 -5.20
CA PHE A 43 -0.76 5.79 -6.62
C PHE A 43 -0.08 6.88 -7.47
N PHE A 44 -0.40 8.15 -7.19
CA PHE A 44 0.21 9.28 -7.90
C PHE A 44 1.71 9.43 -7.57
N SER A 45 2.13 9.16 -6.34
CA SER A 45 3.55 9.25 -5.96
C SER A 45 4.39 8.21 -6.70
N LEU A 46 3.86 7.00 -6.91
CA LEU A 46 4.54 5.96 -7.69
C LEU A 46 4.69 6.35 -9.16
N ILE A 47 3.66 6.94 -9.77
CA ILE A 47 3.73 7.44 -11.15
C ILE A 47 4.72 8.60 -11.25
N ALA A 48 4.64 9.57 -10.34
CA ALA A 48 5.53 10.73 -10.29
C ALA A 48 7.00 10.28 -10.17
N ASN A 49 7.28 9.34 -9.29
CA ASN A 49 8.62 8.81 -9.10
C ASN A 49 9.16 8.08 -10.35
N ASP A 50 8.33 7.34 -11.08
CA ASP A 50 8.80 6.65 -12.29
C ASP A 50 8.87 7.55 -13.53
N ARG A 51 8.02 8.58 -13.62
CA ARG A 51 7.81 9.34 -14.87
C ARG A 51 8.23 10.80 -14.81
N TRP A 52 8.17 11.41 -13.64
CA TRP A 52 8.55 12.81 -13.45
C TRP A 52 9.93 12.95 -12.81
N CYS A 53 10.53 11.87 -12.31
CA CYS A 53 11.89 11.93 -11.79
C CYS A 53 12.90 12.21 -12.92
N GLY A 54 13.90 13.05 -12.64
CA GLY A 54 14.92 13.41 -13.60
C GLY A 54 15.65 12.20 -14.19
N PHE A 55 15.91 12.24 -15.51
CA PHE A 55 16.48 11.13 -16.28
C PHE A 55 17.79 10.58 -15.70
N GLN A 56 18.59 11.45 -15.09
CA GLN A 56 19.85 11.10 -14.42
C GLN A 56 19.68 10.15 -13.21
N PHE A 57 18.52 10.19 -12.54
CA PHE A 57 18.21 9.34 -11.38
C PHE A 57 17.33 8.14 -11.76
N ARG A 58 16.38 8.35 -12.68
CA ARG A 58 15.53 7.29 -13.23
C ARG A 58 15.43 7.45 -14.75
N PRO A 59 16.18 6.66 -15.52
CA PRO A 59 16.00 6.63 -16.96
C PRO A 59 14.60 6.13 -17.28
N LEU A 60 13.95 6.76 -18.26
CA LEU A 60 12.63 6.31 -18.70
C LEU A 60 12.75 4.90 -19.29
N PRO A 61 11.93 3.93 -18.86
CA PRO A 61 11.90 2.62 -19.48
C PRO A 61 11.43 2.74 -20.93
N ASP A 62 12.07 2.00 -21.85
CA ASP A 62 11.68 1.91 -23.26
C ASP A 62 10.30 1.24 -23.48
N ALA A 63 9.73 0.65 -22.42
CA ALA A 63 8.43 0.00 -22.46
C ALA A 63 7.27 1.00 -22.55
N LEU A 64 6.23 0.62 -23.31
CA LEU A 64 4.96 1.34 -23.38
C LEU A 64 4.42 1.63 -21.98
N PHE A 65 4.03 2.88 -21.74
CA PHE A 65 3.43 3.27 -20.47
C PHE A 65 2.17 2.46 -20.19
N SER A 66 2.16 1.76 -19.06
CA SER A 66 0.99 1.05 -18.56
C SER A 66 0.70 1.51 -17.14
N VAL A 67 -0.56 1.86 -16.89
CA VAL A 67 -1.05 2.28 -15.56
C VAL A 67 -1.22 1.07 -14.63
N VAL A 68 -1.40 -0.13 -15.19
CA VAL A 68 -1.75 -1.35 -14.45
C VAL A 68 -0.74 -1.68 -13.34
N PRO A 69 0.60 -1.66 -13.56
CA PRO A 69 1.56 -1.96 -12.51
C PRO A 69 1.50 -0.99 -11.33
N TYR A 70 1.20 0.29 -11.58
CA TYR A 70 1.07 1.31 -10.53
C TYR A 70 -0.17 1.04 -9.66
N LEU A 71 -1.29 0.69 -10.30
CA LEU A 71 -2.53 0.34 -9.61
C LEU A 71 -2.38 -0.96 -8.80
N MET A 72 -1.65 -1.93 -9.33
CA MET A 72 -1.32 -3.18 -8.60
C MET A 72 -0.49 -2.89 -7.35
N ARG A 73 0.58 -2.07 -7.47
CA ARG A 73 1.46 -1.72 -6.34
C ARG A 73 0.78 -0.87 -5.28
N SER A 74 -0.12 0.04 -5.65
CA SER A 74 -0.80 0.91 -4.69
C SER A 74 -2.05 0.28 -4.10
N VAL A 75 -2.98 -0.21 -4.92
CA VAL A 75 -4.31 -0.67 -4.47
C VAL A 75 -4.28 -2.15 -4.13
N VAL A 76 -3.82 -3.00 -5.06
CA VAL A 76 -3.95 -4.47 -4.88
C VAL A 76 -3.06 -4.96 -3.75
N TYR A 77 -1.81 -4.49 -3.66
CA TYR A 77 -0.92 -4.88 -2.56
C TYR A 77 -1.41 -4.35 -1.21
N PHE A 78 -1.97 -3.14 -1.17
CA PHE A 78 -2.56 -2.60 0.06
C PHE A 78 -3.80 -3.40 0.48
N LEU A 79 -4.68 -3.78 -0.44
CA LEU A 79 -5.83 -4.63 -0.15
C LEU A 79 -5.41 -6.03 0.31
N ALA A 80 -4.40 -6.63 -0.35
CA ALA A 80 -3.83 -7.90 0.07
C ALA A 80 -3.25 -7.82 1.49
N TRP A 81 -2.57 -6.71 1.83
CA TRP A 81 -2.12 -6.44 3.19
C TRP A 81 -3.28 -6.36 4.16
N VAL A 82 -4.33 -5.57 3.88
CA VAL A 82 -5.48 -5.42 4.79
C VAL A 82 -6.21 -6.74 4.99
N VAL A 83 -6.44 -7.51 3.93
CA VAL A 83 -7.11 -8.82 3.99
C VAL A 83 -6.23 -9.84 4.71
N GLY A 84 -4.95 -9.92 4.38
CA GLY A 84 -4.01 -10.83 5.04
C GLY A 84 -3.85 -10.51 6.52
N ASN A 85 -3.78 -9.23 6.87
CA ASN A 85 -3.70 -8.74 8.23
C ASN A 85 -4.97 -9.01 9.03
N TRP A 86 -6.13 -8.84 8.41
CA TRP A 86 -7.40 -9.26 9.02
C TRP A 86 -7.49 -10.78 9.19
N ALA A 87 -7.04 -11.59 8.22
CA ALA A 87 -7.02 -13.04 8.36
C ALA A 87 -6.09 -13.50 9.50
N VAL A 88 -4.88 -12.95 9.58
CA VAL A 88 -3.94 -13.25 10.67
C VAL A 88 -4.45 -12.74 12.02
N CYS A 89 -5.23 -11.65 12.03
CA CYS A 89 -5.92 -11.17 13.24
C CYS A 89 -6.82 -12.24 13.85
N THR A 90 -7.57 -12.97 13.02
CA THR A 90 -8.44 -14.06 13.49
C THR A 90 -7.66 -15.27 14.01
N LEU A 91 -6.41 -15.46 13.55
CA LEU A 91 -5.54 -16.56 13.98
C LEU A 91 -4.81 -16.26 15.29
N LEU A 92 -4.46 -15.00 15.54
CA LEU A 92 -3.66 -14.57 16.70
C LEU A 92 -4.49 -13.87 17.79
N ASP A 93 -5.82 -14.02 17.73
CA ASP A 93 -6.78 -13.42 18.66
C ASP A 93 -6.64 -11.89 18.81
N GLY A 94 -6.48 -11.19 17.67
CA GLY A 94 -6.42 -9.73 17.66
C GLY A 94 -7.80 -9.05 17.63
N GLU A 95 -7.85 -7.81 18.11
CA GLU A 95 -9.09 -7.00 18.16
C GLU A 95 -9.34 -6.14 16.90
N GLY A 96 -8.44 -6.24 15.91
CA GLY A 96 -8.43 -5.37 14.75
C GLY A 96 -9.57 -5.62 13.78
N THR A 97 -10.47 -4.64 13.62
CA THR A 97 -11.47 -4.67 12.54
C THR A 97 -10.83 -4.30 11.20
N MET A 98 -11.33 -4.85 10.09
CA MET A 98 -10.83 -4.55 8.74
C MET A 98 -10.81 -3.04 8.43
N LYS A 99 -11.81 -2.30 8.91
CA LYS A 99 -11.88 -0.84 8.81
C LYS A 99 -10.70 -0.16 9.52
N ASN A 100 -10.39 -0.57 10.75
CA ASN A 100 -9.30 0.02 11.53
C ASN A 100 -7.94 -0.34 10.91
N ILE A 101 -7.74 -1.59 10.49
CA ILE A 101 -6.51 -2.01 9.81
C ILE A 101 -6.25 -1.13 8.57
N CYS A 102 -7.29 -0.88 7.77
CA CYS A 102 -7.23 -0.03 6.59
C CYS A 102 -6.82 1.41 6.95
N ILE A 103 -7.48 2.02 7.92
CA ILE A 103 -7.19 3.40 8.34
C ILE A 103 -5.76 3.53 8.85
N TYR A 104 -5.34 2.68 9.78
CA TYR A 104 -4.07 2.82 10.49
C TYR A 104 -2.91 2.50 9.55
N SER A 105 -3.03 1.45 8.74
CA SER A 105 -2.01 1.09 7.74
C SER A 105 -1.87 2.20 6.69
N SER A 106 -2.96 2.86 6.29
CA SER A 106 -2.87 3.97 5.34
C SER A 106 -2.10 5.17 5.93
N TYR A 107 -2.34 5.51 7.20
CA TYR A 107 -1.67 6.65 7.83
C TYR A 107 -0.17 6.38 8.01
N ALA A 108 0.20 5.11 8.25
CA ALA A 108 1.60 4.70 8.31
C ALA A 108 2.37 4.89 7.01
N LEU A 109 1.70 4.93 5.84
CA LEU A 109 2.35 5.08 4.52
C LEU A 109 2.68 6.54 4.16
N ILE A 110 2.14 7.51 4.89
CA ILE A 110 2.31 8.94 4.60
C ILE A 110 3.79 9.39 4.50
N PRO A 111 4.71 8.99 5.41
CA PRO A 111 6.11 9.41 5.33
C PRO A 111 6.79 8.95 4.05
N TYR A 112 6.46 7.73 3.59
CA TYR A 112 6.97 7.18 2.34
C TYR A 112 6.42 7.93 1.11
N ILE A 113 5.14 8.30 1.14
CA ILE A 113 4.51 9.09 0.07
C ILE A 113 5.16 10.47 -0.02
N ILE A 114 5.34 11.14 1.11
CA ILE A 114 5.98 12.46 1.18
C ILE A 114 7.43 12.39 0.72
N SER A 115 8.22 11.42 1.20
CA SER A 115 9.62 11.28 0.77
C SER A 115 9.74 11.03 -0.73
N THR A 116 8.81 10.28 -1.30
CA THR A 116 8.75 10.02 -2.74
C THR A 116 8.52 11.32 -3.53
N PHE A 117 7.57 12.16 -3.12
CA PHE A 117 7.35 13.46 -3.76
C PHE A 117 8.53 14.42 -3.60
N ILE A 118 9.15 14.47 -2.41
CA ILE A 118 10.35 15.27 -2.18
C ILE A 118 11.47 14.82 -3.12
N ASN A 119 11.66 13.51 -3.29
CA ASN A 119 12.67 12.97 -4.20
C ASN A 119 12.41 13.32 -5.66
N VAL A 120 11.16 13.34 -6.11
CA VAL A 120 10.82 13.82 -7.47
C VAL A 120 11.28 15.27 -7.65
N ILE A 121 11.06 16.14 -6.66
CA ILE A 121 11.53 17.53 -6.72
C ILE A 121 13.06 17.59 -6.70
N LEU A 122 13.71 16.89 -5.76
CA LEU A 122 15.17 16.85 -5.64
C LEU A 122 15.87 16.31 -6.89
N SER A 123 15.22 15.41 -7.63
CA SER A 123 15.80 14.83 -8.86
C SER A 123 16.07 15.85 -9.98
N HIS A 124 15.43 17.03 -9.91
CA HIS A 124 15.63 18.14 -10.83
C HIS A 124 16.65 19.17 -10.35
N ILE A 125 17.04 19.11 -9.07
CA ILE A 125 17.95 20.06 -8.44
C ILE A 125 19.34 19.43 -8.29
N LEU A 126 19.39 18.17 -7.85
CA LEU A 126 20.61 17.44 -7.58
C LEU A 126 21.28 16.94 -8.86
N VAL A 127 22.59 16.75 -8.81
CA VAL A 127 23.36 16.07 -9.86
C VAL A 127 23.52 14.60 -9.51
N ARG A 128 23.74 13.74 -10.51
CA ARG A 128 23.88 12.28 -10.30
C ARG A 128 24.94 11.87 -9.27
N GLU A 129 26.02 12.64 -9.11
CA GLU A 129 27.05 12.40 -8.10
C GLU A 129 26.53 12.58 -6.65
N GLU A 130 25.43 13.31 -6.48
CA GLU A 130 24.77 13.61 -5.21
C GLU A 130 23.66 12.60 -4.86
N LEU A 131 23.67 11.40 -5.47
CA LEU A 131 22.69 10.32 -5.27
C LEU A 131 22.48 9.98 -3.78
N VAL A 132 23.50 10.17 -2.94
CA VAL A 132 23.42 9.92 -1.51
C VAL A 132 22.29 10.71 -0.83
N PHE A 133 22.06 11.97 -1.23
CA PHE A 133 20.99 12.79 -0.65
C PHE A 133 19.60 12.32 -1.08
N PHE A 134 19.46 11.96 -2.36
CA PHE A 134 18.24 11.34 -2.90
C PHE A 134 17.91 10.02 -2.17
N ALA A 135 18.92 9.17 -1.97
CA ALA A 135 18.79 7.90 -1.26
C ALA A 135 18.46 8.11 0.22
N ALA A 136 19.09 9.06 0.89
CA ALA A 136 18.84 9.36 2.30
C ALA A 136 17.37 9.73 2.55
N VAL A 137 16.81 10.63 1.75
CA VAL A 137 15.39 11.02 1.86
C VAL A 137 14.46 9.82 1.63
N TYR A 138 14.77 8.97 0.64
CA TYR A 138 14.02 7.75 0.39
C TYR A 138 14.02 6.82 1.61
N TYR A 139 15.19 6.50 2.14
CA TYR A 139 15.33 5.57 3.26
C TYR A 139 14.77 6.12 4.57
N ILE A 140 14.89 7.42 4.83
CA ILE A 140 14.25 8.05 5.99
C ILE A 140 12.73 7.85 5.93
N GLY A 141 12.10 8.16 4.79
CA GLY A 141 10.66 7.97 4.63
C GLY A 141 10.24 6.50 4.70
N LEU A 142 11.03 5.59 4.12
CA LEU A 142 10.77 4.16 4.14
C LEU A 142 10.87 3.58 5.56
N ILE A 143 11.95 3.87 6.28
CA ILE A 143 12.18 3.38 7.65
C ILE A 143 11.11 3.95 8.58
N TRP A 144 10.83 5.25 8.49
CA TRP A 144 9.81 5.89 9.32
C TRP A 144 8.43 5.29 9.06
N SER A 145 8.06 5.07 7.79
CA SER A 145 6.83 4.39 7.42
C SER A 145 6.77 2.96 7.97
N GLY A 146 7.88 2.21 7.92
CA GLY A 146 7.97 0.88 8.51
C GLY A 146 7.76 0.86 10.02
N LEU A 147 8.35 1.82 10.75
CA LEU A 147 8.13 2.00 12.18
C LEU A 147 6.67 2.34 12.50
N LEU A 148 6.07 3.25 11.73
CA LEU A 148 4.65 3.57 11.87
C LEU A 148 3.76 2.37 11.55
N LEU A 149 4.08 1.56 10.55
CA LEU A 149 3.30 0.38 10.19
C LEU A 149 3.35 -0.66 11.32
N PHE A 150 4.53 -0.87 11.91
CA PHE A 150 4.67 -1.76 13.06
C PHE A 150 3.83 -1.28 14.26
N SER A 151 3.90 0.02 14.56
CA SER A 151 3.09 0.61 15.63
C SER A 151 1.58 0.57 15.33
N ALA A 152 1.19 0.80 14.08
CA ALA A 152 -0.18 0.66 13.62
C ALA A 152 -0.73 -0.75 13.88
N VAL A 153 0.01 -1.80 13.50
CA VAL A 153 -0.40 -3.19 13.74
C VAL A 153 -0.46 -3.49 15.24
N LYS A 154 0.56 -3.11 16.00
CA LYS A 154 0.57 -3.27 17.47
C LYS A 154 -0.67 -2.63 18.11
N ALA A 155 -0.94 -1.38 17.77
CA ALA A 155 -2.04 -0.61 18.33
C ALA A 155 -3.41 -1.17 17.93
N VAL A 156 -3.63 -1.45 16.64
CA VAL A 156 -4.92 -1.95 16.12
C VAL A 156 -5.32 -3.28 16.74
N HIS A 157 -4.37 -4.19 16.91
CA HIS A 157 -4.65 -5.54 17.40
C HIS A 157 -4.45 -5.71 18.91
N GLN A 158 -3.93 -4.70 19.59
CA GLN A 158 -3.52 -4.78 21.00
C GLN A 158 -2.47 -5.89 21.26
N TYR A 159 -1.57 -6.10 20.30
CA TYR A 159 -0.54 -7.11 20.42
C TYR A 159 0.63 -6.65 21.29
N THR A 160 1.28 -7.61 21.95
CA THR A 160 2.63 -7.40 22.49
C THR A 160 3.63 -7.26 21.34
N VAL A 161 4.82 -6.73 21.60
CA VAL A 161 5.86 -6.54 20.57
C VAL A 161 6.18 -7.86 19.87
N THR A 162 6.38 -8.95 20.62
CA THR A 162 6.67 -10.28 20.07
C THR A 162 5.53 -10.81 19.20
N LYS A 163 4.28 -10.68 19.66
CA LYS A 163 3.11 -11.06 18.86
C LYS A 163 2.98 -10.20 17.60
N THR A 164 3.33 -8.92 17.66
CA THR A 164 3.29 -8.01 16.51
C THR A 164 4.30 -8.42 15.45
N VAL A 165 5.54 -8.75 15.83
CA VAL A 165 6.55 -9.26 14.89
C VAL A 165 6.05 -10.53 14.19
N MET A 166 5.52 -11.49 14.95
CA MET A 166 4.95 -12.71 14.40
C MET A 166 3.75 -12.44 13.49
N ALA A 167 2.87 -11.51 13.87
CA ALA A 167 1.73 -11.09 13.06
C ALA A 167 2.21 -10.50 11.73
N VAL A 168 3.16 -9.57 11.74
CA VAL A 168 3.71 -8.97 10.51
C VAL A 168 4.29 -10.04 9.59
N LEU A 169 5.10 -10.97 10.11
CA LEU A 169 5.66 -12.07 9.31
C LEU A 169 4.58 -12.97 8.71
N LEU A 170 3.59 -13.38 9.51
CA LEU A 170 2.47 -14.19 9.03
C LEU A 170 1.61 -13.44 8.01
N THR A 171 1.48 -12.12 8.14
CA THR A 171 0.73 -11.32 7.15
C THR A 171 1.45 -11.22 5.82
N LEU A 172 2.78 -11.11 5.82
CA LEU A 172 3.56 -11.17 4.59
C LEU A 172 3.41 -12.54 3.91
N PHE A 173 3.42 -13.63 4.69
CA PHE A 173 3.15 -14.96 4.17
C PHE A 173 1.71 -15.09 3.62
N ALA A 174 0.71 -14.59 4.35
CA ALA A 174 -0.68 -14.59 3.92
C ALA A 174 -0.86 -13.78 2.61
N MET A 175 -0.18 -12.64 2.47
CA MET A 175 -0.19 -11.86 1.22
C MET A 175 0.33 -12.65 0.04
N LEU A 176 1.43 -13.40 0.21
CA LEU A 176 1.96 -14.25 -0.86
C LEU A 176 0.93 -15.30 -1.29
N VAL A 177 0.28 -15.98 -0.33
CA VAL A 177 -0.77 -16.97 -0.61
C VAL A 177 -1.96 -16.33 -1.31
N ILE A 178 -2.45 -15.19 -0.81
CA ILE A 178 -3.60 -14.46 -1.38
C ILE A 178 -3.31 -14.03 -2.83
N LEU A 179 -2.15 -13.43 -3.09
CA LEU A 179 -1.77 -12.98 -4.43
C LEU A 179 -1.57 -14.16 -5.39
N PHE A 180 -0.97 -15.25 -4.91
CA PHE A 180 -0.82 -16.48 -5.70
C PHE A 180 -2.19 -17.06 -6.10
N LEU A 181 -3.12 -17.18 -5.14
CA LEU A 181 -4.48 -17.65 -5.40
C LEU A 181 -5.24 -16.69 -6.33
N ALA A 182 -5.07 -15.38 -6.18
CA ALA A 182 -5.69 -14.40 -7.05
C ALA A 182 -5.24 -14.56 -8.51
N VAL A 183 -3.93 -14.75 -8.76
CA VAL A 183 -3.40 -15.00 -10.11
C VAL A 183 -3.93 -16.33 -10.67
N LEU A 184 -4.00 -17.38 -9.85
CA LEU A 184 -4.54 -18.68 -10.27
C LEU A 184 -6.02 -18.58 -10.67
N LEU A 185 -6.84 -17.91 -9.85
CA LEU A 185 -8.24 -17.67 -10.14
C LEU A 185 -8.44 -16.84 -11.41
N LEU A 186 -7.67 -15.77 -11.60
CA LEU A 186 -7.72 -14.95 -12.82
C LEU A 186 -7.35 -15.78 -14.07
N SER A 187 -6.34 -16.64 -13.98
CA SER A 187 -5.96 -17.55 -15.05
C SER A 187 -7.10 -18.52 -15.39
N LEU A 188 -7.76 -19.10 -14.38
CA LEU A 188 -8.91 -19.98 -14.59
C LEU A 188 -10.08 -19.26 -15.28
N PHE A 189 -10.44 -18.06 -14.81
CA PHE A 189 -11.49 -17.26 -15.45
C PHE A 189 -11.14 -16.90 -16.90
N GLN A 190 -9.87 -16.59 -17.18
CA GLN A 190 -9.42 -16.33 -18.54
C GLN A 190 -9.60 -17.56 -19.44
N LYS A 191 -9.30 -18.78 -18.95
CA LYS A 191 -9.54 -20.02 -19.72
C LYS A 191 -11.03 -20.24 -19.99
N VAL A 192 -11.89 -20.02 -19.00
CA VAL A 192 -13.35 -20.12 -19.16
C VAL A 192 -13.88 -19.09 -20.16
N TYR A 193 -13.40 -17.84 -20.09
CA TYR A 193 -13.76 -16.80 -21.05
C TYR A 193 -13.35 -17.16 -22.47
N VAL A 194 -12.11 -17.64 -22.67
CA VAL A 194 -11.62 -18.07 -23.99
C VAL A 194 -12.45 -19.23 -24.53
N PHE A 195 -12.86 -20.17 -23.66
CA PHE A 195 -13.75 -21.27 -24.06
C PHE A 195 -15.09 -20.76 -24.60
N PHE A 196 -15.77 -19.88 -23.87
CA PHE A 196 -17.04 -19.29 -24.33
C PHE A 196 -16.87 -18.43 -25.58
N TYR A 197 -15.79 -17.64 -25.65
CA TYR A 197 -15.48 -16.85 -26.84
C TYR A 197 -15.29 -17.74 -28.07
N THR A 198 -14.55 -18.84 -27.92
CA THR A 198 -14.31 -19.80 -29.01
C THR A 198 -15.61 -20.46 -29.45
N LEU A 199 -16.46 -20.91 -28.52
CA LEU A 199 -17.79 -21.44 -28.83
C LEU A 199 -18.65 -20.43 -29.59
N TYR A 200 -18.69 -19.17 -29.12
CA TYR A 200 -19.43 -18.10 -29.76
C TYR A 200 -18.95 -17.87 -31.20
N THR A 201 -17.63 -17.81 -31.42
CA THR A 201 -17.06 -17.63 -32.76
C THR A 201 -17.38 -18.81 -33.69
N GLU A 202 -17.31 -20.05 -33.21
CA GLU A 202 -17.62 -21.25 -34.01
C GLU A 202 -19.08 -21.27 -34.47
N ILE A 203 -20.02 -20.92 -33.57
CA ILE A 203 -21.44 -20.84 -33.91
C ILE A 203 -21.67 -19.77 -34.97
N LEU A 204 -21.06 -18.59 -34.83
CA LEU A 204 -21.19 -17.50 -35.79
C LEU A 204 -20.64 -17.88 -37.17
N TYR A 205 -19.49 -18.56 -37.22
CA TYR A 205 -18.94 -19.04 -38.49
C TYR A 205 -19.86 -20.05 -39.18
N ARG A 206 -20.47 -20.97 -38.43
CA ARG A 206 -21.39 -21.98 -39.00
C ARG A 206 -22.71 -21.41 -39.48
N ILE A 207 -23.19 -20.31 -38.90
CA ILE A 207 -24.42 -19.63 -39.35
C ILE A 207 -24.17 -18.77 -40.61
N ARG A 208 -22.92 -18.34 -40.83
CA ARG A 208 -22.54 -17.46 -41.95
C ARG A 208 -22.14 -18.22 -43.22
N VAL A 209 -22.05 -19.55 -43.15
CA VAL A 209 -21.88 -20.48 -44.28
C VAL A 209 -23.25 -20.99 -44.70
#